data_AF-A0AAW3JXG5-F1
#
_entry.id   AF-A0AAW3JXG5-F1
#
_cell.length_a   1.000
_cell.length_b   1.000
_cell.length_c   1.000
_cell.angle_alpha   90.00
_cell.angle_beta   90.00
_cell.angle_gamma   90.00
#
_symmetry.space_group_name_H-M   'P 1'
#
loop_
_entity.id
_entity.type
_entity.pdbx_description
1 polymer ?
#
loop_
_entity_poly.entity_id
_entity_poly.type
_entity_poly.pdbx_seq_one_letter_code
_entity_poly.pdbx_strand_id
1 'polypeptide(L)'
;MIPELEQKYKQLTDAQKEIFKGYGLRQIKHFVEFSLPKIEATLPQEGKVLGINAEGKVQAVNTATNQTYLWISDQQWQAAQTVSNHIDLKEDFIEIWQVLELKNQDLIDLSHIHRDFLASMAK
;
A
#
# COMPACT_ATOMS: atom_id res chain seq x y z
N MET A 1 7.14 2.38 -22.47
CA MET A 1 7.14 2.11 -21.02
C MET A 1 7.02 3.40 -20.20
N ILE A 2 8.03 4.30 -20.20
CA ILE A 2 7.98 5.55 -19.43
C ILE A 2 6.83 6.50 -19.85
N PRO A 3 6.52 6.73 -21.15
CA PRO A 3 5.42 7.64 -21.53
C PRO A 3 4.03 7.16 -21.08
N GLU A 4 3.81 5.84 -21.14
CA GLU A 4 2.56 5.23 -20.69
C GLU A 4 2.44 5.26 -19.17
N LEU A 5 3.54 5.00 -18.46
CA LEU A 5 3.61 5.15 -17.01
C LEU A 5 3.35 6.60 -16.59
N GLU A 6 3.88 7.59 -17.31
CA GLU A 6 3.63 9.01 -17.04
C GLU A 6 2.14 9.36 -17.17
N GLN A 7 1.48 8.88 -18.21
CA GLN A 7 0.04 9.09 -18.42
C GLN A 7 -0.80 8.47 -17.31
N LYS A 8 -0.46 7.25 -16.88
CA LYS A 8 -1.15 6.58 -15.77
C LYS A 8 -0.84 7.25 -14.42
N TYR A 9 0.40 7.65 -14.19
CA TYR A 9 0.82 8.38 -12.99
C TYR A 9 0.11 9.73 -12.83
N LYS A 10 -0.20 10.44 -13.93
CA LYS A 10 -0.97 11.69 -13.89
C LYS A 10 -2.41 11.51 -13.41
N GLN A 11 -2.97 10.30 -13.51
CA GLN A 11 -4.32 9.99 -13.03
C GLN A 11 -4.37 9.81 -11.51
N LEU A 12 -3.22 9.61 -10.86
CA LEU A 12 -3.13 9.41 -9.43
C LEU A 12 -3.39 10.73 -8.66
N THR A 13 -4.07 10.61 -7.53
CA THR A 13 -4.20 11.71 -6.55
C THR A 13 -2.85 12.02 -5.90
N ASP A 14 -2.73 13.14 -5.19
CA ASP A 14 -1.47 13.49 -4.53
C ASP A 14 -1.08 12.48 -3.44
N ALA A 15 -2.04 11.96 -2.67
CA ALA A 15 -1.80 10.90 -1.69
C ALA A 15 -1.26 9.62 -2.37
N GLN A 16 -1.86 9.23 -3.49
CA GLN A 16 -1.42 8.07 -4.27
C GLN A 16 -0.03 8.26 -4.87
N LYS A 17 0.32 9.48 -5.29
CA LYS A 17 1.67 9.82 -5.76
C LYS A 17 2.70 9.72 -4.64
N GLU A 18 2.36 10.13 -3.42
CA GLU A 18 3.25 9.96 -2.27
C GLU A 18 3.47 8.47 -1.94
N ILE A 19 2.41 7.65 -1.97
CA ILE A 19 2.54 6.19 -1.83
C ILE A 19 3.40 5.61 -2.97
N PHE A 20 3.16 6.00 -4.21
CA PHE A 20 3.99 5.58 -5.34
C PHE A 20 5.47 5.90 -5.11
N LYS A 21 5.79 7.10 -4.61
CA LYS A 21 7.16 7.54 -4.34
C LYS A 21 7.80 6.80 -3.16
N GLY A 22 7.04 6.58 -2.09
CA GLY A 22 7.54 5.97 -0.86
C GLY A 22 7.79 4.47 -0.97
N TYR A 23 6.89 3.75 -1.64
CA TYR A 23 6.91 2.27 -1.68
C TYR A 23 7.41 1.72 -3.02
N GLY A 24 7.09 2.41 -4.12
CA GLY A 24 7.35 1.93 -5.48
C GLY A 24 6.46 0.75 -5.90
N LEU A 25 6.45 0.48 -7.21
CA LEU A 25 5.51 -0.45 -7.84
C LEU A 25 5.57 -1.89 -7.30
N ARG A 26 6.79 -2.40 -7.08
CA ARG A 26 7.00 -3.76 -6.61
C ARG A 26 6.39 -3.98 -5.22
N GLN A 27 6.56 -3.02 -4.30
CA GLN A 27 6.01 -3.14 -2.96
C GLN A 27 4.50 -2.98 -2.96
N ILE A 28 3.95 -2.05 -3.76
CA ILE A 28 2.51 -1.87 -3.91
C ILE A 28 1.87 -3.16 -4.44
N LYS A 29 2.40 -3.75 -5.54
CA LYS A 29 1.93 -5.03 -6.06
C LYS A 29 2.04 -6.14 -5.01
N HIS A 30 3.19 -6.23 -4.32
CA HIS A 30 3.38 -7.24 -3.29
C HIS A 30 2.35 -7.11 -2.15
N PHE A 31 2.11 -5.88 -1.68
CA PHE A 31 1.15 -5.62 -0.63
C PHE A 31 -0.26 -6.04 -1.03
N VAL A 32 -0.74 -5.59 -2.20
CA VAL A 32 -2.11 -5.85 -2.67
C VAL A 32 -2.33 -7.33 -2.99
N GLU A 33 -1.39 -7.99 -3.66
CA GLU A 33 -1.59 -9.37 -4.16
C GLU A 33 -1.21 -10.46 -3.15
N PHE A 34 -0.25 -10.20 -2.25
CA PHE A 34 0.31 -11.25 -1.39
C PHE A 34 0.12 -10.98 0.09
N SER A 35 0.37 -9.74 0.55
CA SER A 35 0.26 -9.42 1.97
C SER A 35 -1.19 -9.26 2.40
N LEU A 36 -1.95 -8.42 1.70
CA LEU A 36 -3.30 -8.01 2.08
C LEU A 36 -4.26 -9.20 2.23
N PRO A 37 -4.31 -10.19 1.30
CA PRO A 37 -5.21 -11.33 1.45
C PRO A 37 -4.93 -12.15 2.72
N LYS A 38 -3.66 -12.32 3.10
CA LYS A 38 -3.27 -13.06 4.32
C LYS A 38 -3.64 -12.28 5.58
N ILE A 39 -3.42 -10.97 5.53
CA ILE A 39 -3.69 -10.03 6.62
C ILE A 39 -5.20 -9.97 6.90
N GLU A 40 -6.01 -9.82 5.86
CA GLU A 40 -7.47 -9.78 5.99
C GLU A 40 -8.06 -11.12 6.42
N ALA A 41 -7.50 -12.25 5.96
CA ALA A 41 -7.96 -13.59 6.35
C ALA A 41 -7.76 -13.93 7.83
N THR A 42 -6.86 -13.24 8.53
CA THR A 42 -6.52 -13.48 9.94
C THR A 42 -7.02 -12.38 10.87
N LEU A 43 -7.69 -11.36 10.31
CA LEU A 43 -8.21 -10.24 11.06
C LEU A 43 -9.34 -10.69 11.99
N PRO A 44 -9.37 -10.23 13.26
CA PRO A 44 -10.49 -10.51 14.15
C PRO A 44 -11.83 -10.07 13.55
N GLN A 45 -12.92 -10.71 13.96
CA GLN A 45 -14.27 -10.34 13.50
C GLN A 45 -14.52 -8.84 13.70
N GLU A 46 -15.24 -8.25 12.74
CA GLU A 46 -15.54 -6.80 12.67
C GLU A 46 -14.33 -5.89 12.47
N GLY A 47 -13.13 -6.45 12.25
CA GLY A 47 -11.95 -5.71 11.87
C GLY A 47 -12.02 -5.21 10.43
N LYS A 48 -11.47 -4.02 10.21
CA LYS A 48 -11.21 -3.44 8.89
C LYS A 48 -9.75 -2.98 8.81
N VAL A 49 -9.00 -3.48 7.84
CA VAL A 49 -7.67 -2.93 7.51
C VAL A 49 -7.84 -1.51 6.98
N LEU A 50 -7.14 -0.57 7.60
CA LEU A 50 -7.09 0.84 7.20
C LEU A 50 -6.00 1.09 6.17
N GLY A 51 -4.81 0.52 6.36
CA GLY A 51 -3.66 0.80 5.51
C GLY A 51 -2.33 0.59 6.23
N ILE A 52 -1.29 1.26 5.76
CA ILE A 52 0.06 1.21 6.33
C ILE A 52 0.31 2.50 7.10
N ASN A 53 0.75 2.39 8.35
CA ASN A 53 1.05 3.57 9.17
C ASN A 53 2.46 4.10 8.92
N ALA A 54 2.79 5.25 9.53
CA ALA A 54 4.10 5.89 9.39
C ALA A 54 5.31 5.03 9.85
N GLU A 55 5.09 3.94 10.60
CA GLU A 55 6.13 2.98 11.00
C GLU A 55 6.29 1.83 9.99
N GLY A 56 5.53 1.83 8.89
CA GLY A 56 5.51 0.75 7.92
C GLY A 56 4.71 -0.48 8.37
N LYS A 57 3.90 -0.37 9.44
CA LYS A 57 3.06 -1.47 9.95
C LYS A 57 1.66 -1.36 9.40
N VAL A 58 1.04 -2.50 9.10
CA VAL A 58 -0.37 -2.51 8.68
C VAL A 58 -1.25 -2.27 9.90
N GLN A 59 -2.15 -1.29 9.79
CA GLN A 59 -3.07 -0.91 10.85
C GLN A 59 -4.50 -1.29 10.48
N ALA A 60 -5.22 -1.85 11.42
CA ALA A 60 -6.64 -2.17 11.31
C ALA A 60 -7.41 -1.62 12.51
N VAL A 61 -8.72 -1.48 12.37
CA VAL A 61 -9.62 -1.06 13.44
C VAL A 61 -10.78 -2.04 13.54
N ASN A 62 -11.16 -2.43 14.76
CA ASN A 62 -12.44 -3.10 14.98
C ASN A 62 -13.56 -2.05 14.95
N THR A 63 -14.51 -2.24 14.05
CA THR A 63 -15.56 -1.25 13.74
C THR A 63 -16.64 -1.13 14.82
N ALA A 64 -16.74 -2.10 15.74
CA ALA A 64 -17.68 -2.04 16.86
C ALA A 64 -17.08 -1.37 18.11
N THR A 65 -15.79 -1.59 18.37
CA THR A 65 -15.11 -1.16 19.60
C THR A 65 -14.16 0.01 19.41
N ASN A 66 -13.83 0.36 18.16
CA ASN A 66 -12.76 1.28 17.79
C ASN A 66 -11.36 0.86 18.29
N GLN A 67 -11.17 -0.40 18.69
CA GLN A 67 -9.85 -0.91 19.05
C GLN A 67 -8.97 -0.99 17.79
N THR A 68 -7.80 -0.38 17.86
CA THR A 68 -6.78 -0.46 16.80
C THR A 68 -5.90 -1.70 16.98
N TYR A 69 -5.55 -2.34 15.87
CA TYR A 69 -4.61 -3.46 15.82
C TYR A 69 -3.49 -3.15 14.84
N LEU A 70 -2.29 -3.63 15.14
CA LEU A 70 -1.13 -3.59 14.28
C LEU A 70 -0.75 -5.00 13.85
N TRP A 71 -0.45 -5.16 12.56
CA TRP A 71 0.14 -6.37 12.02
C TRP A 71 1.64 -6.38 12.32
N ILE A 72 2.09 -7.37 13.08
CA ILE A 72 3.49 -7.53 13.44
C ILE A 72 4.14 -8.64 12.60
N SER A 73 5.48 -8.64 12.55
CA SER A 73 6.29 -9.53 11.69
C SER A 73 5.98 -11.02 11.87
N ASP A 74 5.45 -11.43 13.01
CA ASP A 74 5.06 -12.81 13.32
C ASP A 74 3.74 -13.25 12.67
N GLN A 75 3.22 -12.47 11.72
CA GLN A 75 1.95 -12.70 11.04
C GLN A 75 0.75 -12.77 12.01
N GLN A 76 0.76 -11.86 12.99
CA GLN A 76 -0.28 -11.77 14.02
C GLN A 76 -0.75 -10.33 14.19
N TRP A 77 -1.99 -10.20 14.65
CA TRP A 77 -2.57 -8.93 15.08
C TRP A 77 -2.29 -8.70 16.55
N GLN A 78 -1.74 -7.53 16.88
CA GLN A 78 -1.56 -7.08 18.25
C GLN A 78 -2.38 -5.82 18.50
N ALA A 79 -3.06 -5.73 19.64
CA ALA A 79 -3.73 -4.50 20.04
C ALA A 79 -2.72 -3.36 20.17
N ALA A 80 -3.00 -2.25 19.49
CA ALA A 80 -2.12 -1.09 19.49
C ALA A 80 -2.24 -0.33 20.82
N GLN A 81 -1.11 -0.01 21.45
CA GLN A 81 -1.05 0.90 22.60
C GLN A 81 -1.01 2.37 22.16
N THR A 82 -0.43 2.61 20.99
CA THR A 82 -0.33 3.91 20.33
C THR A 82 -0.89 3.80 18.92
N VAL A 83 -1.69 4.78 18.52
CA VAL A 83 -2.32 4.82 17.19
C VAL A 83 -1.60 5.87 16.37
N SER A 84 -1.20 5.52 15.14
CA SER A 84 -0.70 6.51 14.20
C SER A 84 -1.87 7.28 13.61
N ASN A 85 -1.77 8.60 13.60
CA ASN A 85 -2.73 9.48 12.92
C ASN A 85 -2.51 9.52 11.41
N HIS A 86 -1.29 9.21 10.96
CA HIS A 86 -0.97 9.14 9.54
C HIS A 86 -1.01 7.69 9.06
N ILE A 87 -1.82 7.45 8.03
CA ILE A 87 -2.04 6.14 7.42
C ILE A 87 -2.09 6.34 5.91
N ASP A 88 -1.23 5.65 5.19
CA ASP A 88 -1.36 5.42 3.76
C ASP A 88 -2.48 4.41 3.55
N LEU A 89 -3.60 4.86 3.00
CA LEU A 89 -4.84 4.08 2.97
C LEU A 89 -4.71 2.86 2.06
N LYS A 90 -5.23 1.72 2.53
CA LYS A 90 -5.32 0.47 1.76
C LYS A 90 -5.98 0.71 0.40
N GLU A 91 -7.05 1.50 0.38
CA GLU A 91 -7.79 1.82 -0.82
C GLU A 91 -6.92 2.54 -1.86
N ASP A 92 -5.99 3.40 -1.43
CA ASP A 92 -5.04 4.05 -2.34
C ASP A 92 -4.00 3.07 -2.91
N PHE A 93 -3.53 2.09 -2.12
CA PHE A 93 -2.69 1.02 -2.66
C PHE A 93 -3.41 0.21 -3.75
N ILE A 94 -4.68 -0.11 -3.52
CA ILE A 94 -5.52 -0.84 -4.49
C ILE A 94 -5.73 0.00 -5.74
N GLU A 95 -6.04 1.29 -5.60
CA GLU A 95 -6.26 2.18 -6.74
C GLU A 95 -4.99 2.33 -7.59
N ILE A 96 -3.82 2.54 -6.98
CA ILE A 96 -2.55 2.58 -7.72
C ILE A 96 -2.31 1.25 -8.45
N TRP A 97 -2.57 0.12 -7.79
CA TRP A 97 -2.43 -1.20 -8.40
C TRP A 97 -3.34 -1.37 -9.63
N GLN A 98 -4.55 -0.81 -9.60
CA GLN A 98 -5.49 -0.82 -10.73
C GLN A 98 -5.07 0.14 -11.85
N VAL A 99 -4.85 1.41 -11.54
CA VAL A 99 -4.50 2.46 -12.52
C VAL A 99 -3.20 2.13 -13.27
N LEU A 100 -2.22 1.57 -12.55
CA LEU A 100 -0.95 1.16 -13.14
C LEU A 100 -0.99 -0.26 -13.72
N GLU A 101 -2.13 -0.94 -13.66
CA GLU A 101 -2.38 -2.28 -14.21
C GLU A 101 -1.34 -3.31 -13.74
N LEU A 102 -0.96 -3.23 -12.46
CA LEU A 102 0.15 -4.02 -11.92
C LEU A 102 -0.16 -5.51 -11.94
N LYS A 103 -1.44 -5.91 -11.99
CA LYS A 103 -1.87 -7.31 -12.19
C LYS A 103 -1.18 -7.98 -13.38
N ASN A 104 -1.00 -7.23 -14.47
CA ASN A 104 -0.49 -7.72 -15.75
C ASN A 104 1.04 -7.65 -15.87
N GLN A 105 1.73 -7.23 -14.81
CA GLN A 105 3.17 -7.03 -14.79
C GLN A 105 3.83 -7.97 -13.79
N ASP A 106 5.00 -8.50 -14.16
CA ASP A 106 5.77 -9.36 -13.28
C ASP A 106 6.52 -8.57 -12.22
N LEU A 107 6.56 -9.10 -10.98
CA LEU A 107 7.21 -8.43 -9.85
C LEU A 107 8.68 -8.10 -10.09
N ILE A 108 9.38 -8.91 -10.88
CA ILE A 108 10.81 -8.71 -11.18
C ILE A 108 11.02 -7.47 -12.04
N ASP A 109 10.14 -7.26 -13.02
CA ASP A 109 10.21 -6.14 -13.98
C ASP A 109 9.87 -4.80 -13.33
N LEU A 110 9.09 -4.81 -12.25
CA LEU A 110 8.74 -3.61 -11.50
C LEU A 110 9.89 -3.03 -10.67
N SER A 111 11.00 -3.76 -10.56
CA SER A 111 12.19 -3.30 -9.85
C SER A 111 12.78 -2.08 -10.57
N HIS A 112 13.14 -1.05 -9.82
CA HIS A 112 13.79 0.18 -10.32
C HIS A 112 12.95 1.12 -11.20
N ILE A 113 11.85 0.66 -11.82
CA ILE A 113 10.97 1.51 -12.66
C ILE A 113 10.56 2.79 -11.94
N HIS A 114 10.12 2.69 -10.68
CA HIS A 114 9.65 3.87 -9.93
C HIS A 114 10.77 4.92 -9.78
N ARG A 115 11.99 4.48 -9.46
CA ARG A 115 13.14 5.36 -9.20
C ARG A 115 13.57 6.04 -10.48
N ASP A 116 13.67 5.26 -11.56
CA ASP A 116 14.13 5.77 -12.85
C ASP A 116 13.09 6.74 -13.44
N PHE A 117 11.79 6.46 -13.23
CA PHE A 117 10.70 7.37 -13.57
C PHE A 117 10.77 8.70 -12.79
N LEU A 118 10.91 8.66 -11.46
CA LEU A 118 11.03 9.87 -10.64
C LEU A 118 12.27 10.68 -11.01
N ALA A 119 13.40 10.02 -11.26
CA ALA A 119 14.63 10.68 -11.70
C ALA A 119 14.48 11.35 -13.07
N SER A 120 13.62 10.82 -13.95
CA SER A 120 13.31 11.44 -15.24
C SER A 120 12.42 12.68 -15.13
N MET A 121 11.54 12.76 -14.11
CA MET A 121 10.68 13.91 -13.87
C MET A 121 11.37 15.07 -13.14
N ALA A 122 12.50 14.80 -12.48
CA ALA A 122 13.28 15.81 -11.75
C ALA A 122 14.26 16.59 -12.66
N LYS A 123 14.29 16.28 -13.96
CA LYS A 123 15.11 16.94 -14.99
C LYS A 123 14.28 17.95 -15.75
#